data_AF-A0A348WQV3-F1
#
_entry.id   AF-A0A348WQV3-F1
#
_cell.length_a   1.000
_cell.length_b   1.000
_cell.length_c   1.000
_cell.angle_alpha   90.00
_cell.angle_beta   90.00
_cell.angle_gamma   90.00
#
_symmetry.space_group_name_H-M   'P 1'
#
loop_
_entity.id
_entity.type
_entity.pdbx_description
1 polymer ?
#
loop_
_entity_poly.entity_id
_entity_poly.type
_entity_poly.pdbx_seq_one_letter_code
_entity_poly.pdbx_strand_id
1 'polypeptide(L)'
;LDGEMVRAANRETAAWLQLKLLAGSASETLQRYAIVLELLQQAQPIKRAELERQSITLAERLSSIHGIDAPEFYDKKVMTSFIASLKAQSLLQVNDDGDQVAAPEIGPLSDDIDELLDPTILQTIRQSVQQLMVSAD
;
A
#
# COMPACT_ATOMS: atom_id res chain seq x y z
N LEU A 1 8.73 -12.48 25.31
CA LEU A 1 7.25 -12.39 25.25
C LEU A 1 6.74 -13.69 25.87
N ASP A 2 6.49 -13.65 27.18
CA ASP A 2 6.37 -14.83 28.05
C ASP A 2 4.95 -15.40 28.04
N GLY A 3 4.60 -16.17 27.00
CA GLY A 3 3.44 -17.08 27.04
C GLY A 3 2.08 -16.44 27.36
N GLU A 4 1.95 -15.12 27.25
CA GLU A 4 0.74 -14.41 27.58
C GLU A 4 -0.30 -14.65 26.47
N MET A 5 -1.36 -15.38 26.80
CA MET A 5 -2.47 -15.65 25.88
C MET A 5 -3.29 -14.38 25.68
N VAL A 6 -2.88 -13.57 24.71
CA VAL A 6 -3.62 -12.38 24.31
C VAL A 6 -4.93 -12.82 23.65
N ARG A 7 -6.06 -12.37 24.19
CA ARG A 7 -7.39 -12.59 23.60
C ARG A 7 -7.94 -11.26 23.10
N ALA A 8 -8.56 -11.28 21.93
CA ALA A 8 -9.26 -10.11 21.42
C ALA A 8 -10.32 -9.65 22.43
N ALA A 9 -10.43 -8.34 22.64
CA ALA A 9 -11.50 -7.76 23.44
C ALA A 9 -12.86 -8.19 22.88
N ASN A 10 -13.84 -8.44 23.76
CA ASN A 10 -15.18 -8.80 23.33
C ASN A 10 -15.76 -7.67 22.45
N ARG A 11 -16.40 -8.03 21.32
CA ARG A 11 -16.91 -7.13 20.29
C ARG A 11 -17.89 -6.07 20.80
N GLU A 12 -18.50 -6.31 21.95
CA GLU A 12 -19.46 -5.40 22.59
C GLU A 12 -18.80 -4.40 23.57
N THR A 13 -17.46 -4.42 23.68
CA THR A 13 -16.73 -3.56 24.63
C THR A 13 -16.18 -2.29 23.97
N ALA A 14 -16.06 -1.23 24.77
CA ALA A 14 -15.39 0.00 24.36
C ALA A 14 -13.92 -0.25 23.90
N ALA A 15 -13.24 -1.21 24.53
CA ALA A 15 -11.88 -1.60 24.15
C ALA A 15 -11.81 -2.20 22.73
N TRP A 16 -12.80 -3.01 22.34
CA TRP A 16 -12.90 -3.51 20.97
C TRP A 16 -13.19 -2.40 19.97
N LEU A 17 -14.09 -1.46 20.31
CA LEU A 17 -14.36 -0.30 19.45
C LEU A 17 -13.10 0.55 19.26
N GLN A 18 -12.35 0.80 20.33
CA GLN A 18 -11.09 1.55 20.27
C GLN A 18 -10.05 0.83 19.39
N LEU A 19 -9.90 -0.50 19.55
CA LEU A 19 -9.03 -1.29 18.68
C LEU A 19 -9.46 -1.22 17.22
N LYS A 20 -10.78 -1.29 16.94
CA LYS A 20 -11.31 -1.18 15.58
C LYS A 20 -11.01 0.18 14.95
N LEU A 21 -11.13 1.28 15.71
CA LEU A 21 -10.82 2.62 15.23
C LEU A 21 -9.32 2.78 14.90
N LEU A 22 -8.45 2.29 15.78
CA LEU A 22 -7.00 2.27 15.54
C LEU A 22 -6.64 1.43 14.30
N ALA A 23 -7.26 0.25 14.18
CA ALA A 23 -7.07 -0.63 13.03
C ALA A 23 -7.53 0.02 11.72
N GLY A 24 -8.62 0.80 11.73
CA GLY A 24 -9.11 1.53 10.56
C GLY A 24 -8.07 2.50 10.00
N SER A 25 -7.52 3.37 10.85
CA SER A 25 -6.50 4.35 10.43
C SER A 25 -5.20 3.69 9.95
N ALA A 26 -4.79 2.60 10.62
CA ALA A 26 -3.63 1.82 10.19
C ALA A 26 -3.89 1.11 8.85
N SER A 27 -5.08 0.55 8.65
CA SER A 27 -5.47 -0.17 7.43
C SER A 27 -5.37 0.74 6.21
N GLU A 28 -5.87 1.96 6.26
CA GLU A 28 -5.75 2.90 5.14
C GLU A 28 -4.29 3.19 4.76
N THR A 29 -3.40 3.26 5.74
CA THR A 29 -1.97 3.45 5.48
C THR A 29 -1.35 2.22 4.83
N LEU A 30 -1.68 1.02 5.32
CA LEU A 30 -1.22 -0.24 4.73
C LEU A 30 -1.72 -0.40 3.30
N GLN A 31 -2.96 0.01 3.01
CA GLN A 31 -3.52 -0.04 1.65
C GLN A 31 -2.77 0.86 0.68
N ARG A 32 -2.44 2.10 1.10
CA ARG A 32 -1.59 3.00 0.30
C ARG A 32 -0.22 2.40 0.04
N TYR A 33 0.36 1.72 1.05
CA TYR A 33 1.65 1.07 0.89
C TYR A 33 1.57 -0.09 -0.09
N ALA A 34 0.57 -0.96 0.04
CA ALA A 34 0.35 -2.07 -0.88
C ALA A 34 0.18 -1.62 -2.33
N ILE A 35 -0.49 -0.49 -2.59
CA ILE A 35 -0.59 0.08 -3.95
C ILE A 35 0.80 0.36 -4.55
N VAL A 36 1.67 1.05 -3.80
CA VAL A 36 3.01 1.40 -4.27
C VAL A 36 3.89 0.15 -4.42
N LEU A 37 3.82 -0.78 -3.46
CA LEU A 37 4.61 -2.00 -3.48
C LEU A 37 4.17 -2.93 -4.62
N GLU A 38 2.87 -3.09 -4.88
CA GLU A 38 2.37 -3.87 -6.01
C GLU A 38 2.83 -3.25 -7.35
N LEU A 39 2.78 -1.92 -7.49
CA LEU A 39 3.34 -1.24 -8.66
C LEU A 39 4.84 -1.51 -8.83
N LEU A 40 5.61 -1.49 -7.74
CA LEU A 40 7.03 -1.81 -7.79
C LEU A 40 7.28 -3.27 -8.16
N GLN A 41 6.44 -4.20 -7.72
CA GLN A 41 6.57 -5.61 -8.10
C GLN A 41 6.25 -5.86 -9.58
N GLN A 42 5.21 -5.22 -10.11
CA GLN A 42 4.68 -5.56 -11.44
C GLN A 42 5.17 -4.64 -12.56
N ALA A 43 5.43 -3.36 -12.28
CA ALA A 43 5.67 -2.34 -13.30
C ALA A 43 7.13 -1.84 -13.36
N GLN A 44 8.02 -2.38 -12.53
CA GLN A 44 9.45 -2.04 -12.60
C GLN A 44 10.10 -2.61 -13.88
N PRO A 45 11.12 -1.93 -14.46
CA PRO A 45 11.61 -0.60 -14.11
C PRO A 45 10.58 0.49 -14.42
N ILE A 46 10.38 1.45 -13.48
CA ILE A 46 9.34 2.48 -13.62
C ILE A 46 9.89 3.88 -13.38
N LYS A 47 9.52 4.84 -14.23
CA LYS A 47 9.85 6.26 -14.01
C LYS A 47 9.25 6.74 -12.71
N ARG A 48 10.00 7.53 -11.93
CA ARG A 48 9.52 8.12 -10.67
C ARG A 48 8.19 8.86 -10.83
N ALA A 49 8.08 9.70 -11.87
CA ALA A 49 6.86 10.47 -12.13
C ALA A 49 5.66 9.57 -12.44
N GLU A 50 5.90 8.43 -13.09
CA GLU A 50 4.85 7.47 -13.42
C GLU A 50 4.43 6.66 -12.20
N LEU A 51 5.38 6.21 -11.37
CA LEU A 51 5.09 5.57 -10.08
C LEU A 51 4.21 6.48 -9.20
N GLU A 52 4.58 7.75 -9.07
CA GLU A 52 3.81 8.74 -8.29
C GLU A 52 2.38 8.91 -8.86
N ARG A 53 2.25 9.05 -10.18
CA ARG A 53 0.96 9.22 -10.86
C ARG A 53 0.06 8.00 -10.71
N GLN A 54 0.58 6.81 -11.03
CA GLN A 54 -0.19 5.57 -10.98
C GLN A 54 -0.62 5.24 -9.55
N SER A 55 0.25 5.48 -8.55
CA SER A 55 -0.10 5.25 -7.14
C SER A 55 -1.30 6.09 -6.70
N ILE A 56 -1.34 7.37 -7.10
CA ILE A 56 -2.47 8.27 -6.80
C ILE A 56 -3.74 7.79 -7.52
N THR A 57 -3.66 7.51 -8.83
CA THR A 57 -4.82 7.03 -9.60
C THR A 57 -5.41 5.74 -9.04
N LEU A 58 -4.56 4.81 -8.60
CA LEU A 58 -5.00 3.57 -7.97
C LEU A 58 -5.64 3.82 -6.60
N ALA A 59 -5.08 4.74 -5.81
CA ALA A 59 -5.65 5.12 -4.51
C ALA A 59 -7.04 5.78 -4.66
N GLU A 60 -7.21 6.67 -5.64
CA GLU A 60 -8.52 7.28 -5.97
C GLU A 60 -9.55 6.22 -6.36
N ARG A 61 -9.14 5.26 -7.20
CA ARG A 61 -10.00 4.15 -7.63
C ARG A 61 -10.38 3.25 -6.45
N LEU A 62 -9.41 2.90 -5.60
CA LEU A 62 -9.66 2.05 -4.44
C LEU A 62 -10.62 2.75 -3.45
N SER A 63 -10.40 4.04 -3.20
CA SER A 63 -11.28 4.88 -2.39
C SER A 63 -12.70 4.93 -2.96
N SER A 64 -12.83 5.07 -4.28
CA SER A 64 -14.14 5.10 -4.96
C SER A 64 -14.89 3.75 -4.88
N ILE A 65 -14.19 2.63 -5.01
CA ILE A 65 -14.80 1.28 -4.98
C ILE A 65 -15.22 0.89 -3.55
N HIS A 66 -14.41 1.23 -2.56
CA HIS A 66 -14.60 0.79 -1.17
C HIS A 66 -15.22 1.85 -0.26
N GLY A 67 -15.57 3.03 -0.80
CA GLY A 67 -16.20 4.11 -0.06
C GLY A 67 -15.31 4.72 1.02
N ILE A 68 -14.00 4.80 0.77
CA ILE A 68 -13.04 5.42 1.70
C ILE A 68 -13.14 6.94 1.53
N ASP A 69 -13.78 7.61 2.48
CA ASP A 69 -13.96 9.07 2.49
C ASP A 69 -12.85 9.76 3.29
N ALA A 70 -11.62 9.70 2.77
CA ALA A 70 -10.42 10.26 3.39
C ALA A 70 -9.58 11.01 2.34
N PRO A 71 -9.56 12.36 2.31
CA PRO A 71 -8.80 13.13 1.32
C PRO A 71 -7.29 12.85 1.36
N GLU A 72 -6.77 12.40 2.51
CA GLU A 72 -5.39 11.96 2.68
C GLU A 72 -5.07 10.66 1.92
N PHE A 73 -6.08 9.88 1.53
CA PHE A 73 -5.88 8.55 0.95
C PHE A 73 -5.17 8.60 -0.40
N TYR A 74 -5.48 9.62 -1.19
CA TYR A 74 -4.90 9.87 -2.50
C TYR A 74 -4.13 11.19 -2.55
N ASP A 75 -3.75 11.75 -1.39
CA ASP A 75 -2.94 12.96 -1.34
C ASP A 75 -1.54 12.71 -1.92
N LYS A 76 -1.13 13.61 -2.82
CA LYS A 76 0.17 13.53 -3.51
C LYS A 76 1.34 13.58 -2.53
N LYS A 77 1.28 14.39 -1.46
CA LYS A 77 2.40 14.50 -0.51
C LYS A 77 2.53 13.24 0.32
N VAL A 78 1.43 12.60 0.70
CA VAL A 78 1.46 11.30 1.40
C VAL A 78 2.18 10.25 0.55
N MET A 79 1.81 10.12 -0.73
CA MET A 79 2.38 9.12 -1.61
C MET A 79 3.85 9.38 -1.95
N THR A 80 4.18 10.64 -2.26
CA THR A 80 5.58 11.03 -2.54
C THR A 80 6.48 10.89 -1.31
N SER A 81 5.97 11.13 -0.10
CA SER A 81 6.72 10.94 1.15
C SER A 81 7.00 9.46 1.42
N PHE A 82 6.05 8.57 1.11
CA PHE A 82 6.27 7.13 1.24
C PHE A 82 7.34 6.62 0.25
N ILE A 83 7.22 6.97 -1.03
CA ILE A 83 8.23 6.61 -2.05
C ILE A 83 9.62 7.15 -1.67
N ALA A 84 9.69 8.39 -1.18
CA ALA A 84 10.95 8.96 -0.69
C ALA A 84 11.52 8.19 0.51
N SER A 85 10.66 7.68 1.40
CA SER A 85 11.07 6.88 2.56
C SER A 85 11.60 5.50 2.16
N LEU A 86 11.03 4.86 1.13
CA LEU A 86 11.57 3.61 0.57
C LEU A 86 12.98 3.84 0.00
N LYS A 87 13.16 4.94 -0.74
CA LYS A 87 14.47 5.31 -1.29
C LYS A 87 15.50 5.61 -0.20
N ALA A 88 15.11 6.34 0.84
CA ALA A 88 16.00 6.68 1.96
C ALA A 88 16.47 5.42 2.74
N GLN A 89 15.65 4.36 2.74
CA GLN A 89 15.97 3.07 3.34
C GLN A 89 16.66 2.10 2.38
N SER A 90 17.07 2.56 1.20
CA SER A 90 17.71 1.73 0.15
C SER A 90 16.84 0.59 -0.39
N LEU A 91 15.52 0.64 -0.17
CA LEU A 91 14.55 -0.31 -0.70
C LEU A 91 14.14 0.01 -2.15
N LEU A 92 14.49 1.22 -2.62
CA LEU A 92 14.29 1.65 -4.00
C LEU A 92 15.59 2.21 -4.55
N GLN A 93 16.02 1.67 -5.69
CA GLN A 93 17.25 2.06 -6.39
C GLN A 93 16.91 2.71 -7.73
N VAL A 94 17.89 3.41 -8.31
CA VAL A 94 17.77 4.01 -9.63
C VAL A 94 18.76 3.31 -10.56
N ASN A 95 18.26 2.74 -11.67
CA ASN A 95 19.12 2.10 -12.66
C ASN A 95 19.80 3.15 -13.57
N ASP A 96 20.60 2.67 -14.53
CA ASP A 96 21.35 3.53 -15.46
C ASP A 96 20.44 4.39 -16.36
N ASP A 97 19.20 3.95 -16.59
CA ASP A 97 18.19 4.66 -17.40
C ASP A 97 17.43 5.74 -16.59
N GLY A 98 17.69 5.85 -15.28
CA GLY A 98 17.00 6.79 -14.39
C GLY A 98 15.67 6.27 -13.83
N ASP A 99 15.35 5.00 -14.07
CA ASP A 99 14.12 4.36 -13.63
C ASP A 99 14.27 3.77 -12.22
N GLN A 100 13.15 3.72 -11.50
CA GLN A 100 13.07 3.13 -10.17
C GLN A 100 13.02 1.60 -10.29
N VAL A 101 13.86 0.93 -9.50
CA VAL A 101 13.94 -0.53 -9.40
C VAL A 101 13.87 -0.94 -7.93
N ALA A 102 13.04 -1.92 -7.63
CA ALA A 102 12.84 -2.42 -6.28
C ALA A 102 14.06 -3.22 -5.81
N ALA A 103 14.46 -3.04 -4.55
CA ALA A 103 15.42 -3.93 -3.91
C ALA A 103 14.76 -5.30 -3.62
N PRO A 104 15.53 -6.39 -3.49
CA PRO A 104 14.98 -7.73 -3.22
C PRO A 104 14.07 -7.80 -1.98
N GLU A 105 14.29 -6.94 -1.00
CA GLU A 105 13.54 -6.86 0.25
C GLU A 105 12.11 -6.31 0.08
N ILE A 106 11.80 -5.67 -1.05
CA ILE A 106 10.45 -5.16 -1.35
C ILE A 106 9.44 -6.29 -1.49
N GLY A 107 9.83 -7.44 -2.07
CA GLY A 107 8.95 -8.60 -2.22
C GLY A 107 8.42 -9.09 -0.87
N PRO A 108 9.30 -9.52 0.06
CA PRO A 108 8.90 -9.92 1.41
C PRO A 108 8.12 -8.84 2.16
N LEU A 109 8.49 -7.56 2.05
CA LEU A 109 7.74 -6.48 2.68
C LEU A 109 6.32 -6.36 2.12
N SER A 110 6.14 -6.57 0.83
CA SER A 110 4.83 -6.57 0.20
C SER A 110 3.99 -7.75 0.67
N ASP A 111 4.59 -8.94 0.78
CA ASP A 111 3.91 -10.13 1.30
C ASP A 111 3.44 -9.92 2.75
N ASP A 112 4.29 -9.35 3.60
CA ASP A 112 3.96 -9.02 5.00
C ASP A 112 2.79 -8.01 5.09
N ILE A 113 2.74 -7.01 4.20
CA ILE A 113 1.64 -6.04 4.15
C ILE A 113 0.36 -6.69 3.63
N ASP A 114 0.45 -7.55 2.62
CA ASP A 114 -0.71 -8.23 2.03
C ASP A 114 -1.44 -9.10 3.07
N GLU A 115 -0.71 -9.73 3.99
CA GLU A 115 -1.30 -10.51 5.10
C GLU A 115 -2.12 -9.66 6.09
N LEU A 116 -1.87 -8.34 6.13
CA LEU A 116 -2.56 -7.40 7.01
C LEU A 116 -3.80 -6.75 6.39
N LEU A 117 -4.06 -7.01 5.10
CA LEU A 117 -5.14 -6.38 4.35
C LEU A 117 -6.39 -7.26 4.25
N ASP A 118 -7.54 -6.61 4.06
CA ASP A 118 -8.76 -7.33 3.67
C ASP A 118 -8.54 -7.97 2.29
N PRO A 119 -8.85 -9.27 2.10
CA PRO A 119 -8.63 -9.96 0.82
C PRO A 119 -9.32 -9.29 -0.37
N THR A 120 -10.48 -8.65 -0.16
CA THR A 120 -11.24 -7.96 -1.21
C THR A 120 -10.53 -6.68 -1.64
N ILE A 121 -9.95 -5.96 -0.68
CA ILE A 121 -9.15 -4.76 -0.93
C ILE A 121 -7.90 -5.15 -1.72
N LEU A 122 -7.17 -6.18 -1.27
CA LEU A 122 -5.98 -6.68 -1.94
C LEU A 122 -6.27 -7.12 -3.38
N GLN A 123 -7.35 -7.87 -3.59
CA GLN A 123 -7.79 -8.26 -4.92
C GLN A 123 -8.07 -7.05 -5.82
N THR A 124 -8.69 -6.00 -5.27
CA THR A 124 -8.97 -4.77 -6.02
C THR A 124 -7.69 -4.05 -6.42
N ILE A 125 -6.68 -3.99 -5.53
CA ILE A 125 -5.37 -3.41 -5.81
C ILE A 125 -4.70 -4.16 -6.98
N ARG A 126 -4.57 -5.49 -6.86
CA ARG A 126 -3.93 -6.34 -7.87
C ARG A 126 -4.60 -6.22 -9.24
N GLN A 127 -5.94 -6.28 -9.28
CA GLN A 127 -6.69 -6.12 -10.52
C GLN A 127 -6.52 -4.72 -11.14
N SER A 128 -6.44 -3.69 -10.31
CA SER A 128 -6.29 -2.32 -10.79
C SER A 128 -4.90 -2.08 -11.38
N VAL A 129 -3.85 -2.63 -10.77
CA VAL A 129 -2.48 -2.63 -11.31
C VAL A 129 -2.40 -3.41 -12.62
N GLN A 130 -2.94 -4.63 -12.65
CA GLN A 130 -2.94 -5.46 -13.85
C GLN A 130 -3.63 -4.78 -15.04
N GLN A 131 -4.76 -4.09 -14.79
CA GLN A 131 -5.46 -3.34 -15.84
C GLN A 131 -4.65 -2.14 -16.37
N LEU A 132 -3.88 -1.46 -15.50
CA LEU A 132 -2.99 -0.39 -15.94
C LEU A 132 -1.89 -0.92 -16.87
N MET A 133 -1.30 -2.09 -16.55
CA MET A 133 -0.26 -2.70 -17.36
C MET A 133 -0.78 -3.09 -18.76
N VAL A 134 -1.96 -3.70 -18.84
CA VAL A 134 -2.58 -4.08 -20.12
C VAL A 134 -2.93 -2.86 -20.98
N SER A 135 -3.17 -1.70 -20.36
CA SER A 135 -3.53 -0.46 -21.09
C SER A 135 -2.31 0.35 -21.55
N ALA A 136 -1.11 -0.02 -21.11
CA ALA A 136 0.14 0.65 -21.46
C ALA A 136 0.88 0.00 -22.65
N ASP A 137 0.47 -1.20 -23.03
CA ASP A 137 0.91 -1.96 -24.22
C ASP A 137 0.06 -1.64 -25.47
#